data_AF-A0A329QXC2-F1
#
_entry.id   AF-A0A329QXC2-F1
#
_cell.length_a   1.000
_cell.length_b   1.000
_cell.length_c   1.000
_cell.angle_alpha   90.00
_cell.angle_beta   90.00
_cell.angle_gamma   90.00
#
_symmetry.space_group_name_H-M   'P 1'
#
loop_
_entity.id
_entity.type
_entity.pdbx_description
1 polymer ?
#
loop_
_entity_poly.entity_id
_entity_poly.type
_entity_poly.pdbx_seq_one_letter_code
_entity_poly.pdbx_strand_id
1 'polypeptide(L)' 'MKFIVSASVIVLNENDEILLMKGRRGWEMPQGCVEEGETITQAAIREVREETGIDIELIKFCGIWVKVS' A
#
# COMPACT_ATOMS: atom_id res chain seq x y z
N MET A 1 -20.76 -11.47 -6.12
CA MET A 1 -19.93 -10.29 -6.43
C MET A 1 -18.69 -10.37 -5.56
N LYS A 2 -17.49 -10.51 -6.15
CA LYS A 2 -16.23 -10.54 -5.37
C LYS A 2 -15.68 -9.11 -5.32
N PHE A 3 -15.56 -8.56 -4.12
CA PHE A 3 -14.77 -7.36 -3.89
C PHE A 3 -13.36 -7.79 -3.55
N ILE A 4 -12.37 -7.19 -4.22
CA ILE A 4 -10.98 -7.30 -3.82
C ILE A 4 -10.69 -6.03 -3.03
N VAL A 5 -10.26 -6.20 -1.78
CA VAL A 5 -9.78 -5.09 -0.95
C VAL A 5 -8.26 -5.12 -1.05
N SER A 6 -7.67 -3.97 -1.36
CA SER A 6 -6.23 -3.77 -1.35
C SER A 6 -5.85 -2.63 -0.42
N ALA A 7 -4.65 -2.72 0.14
CA ALA A 7 -4.00 -1.62 0.83
C ALA A 7 -3.00 -0.97 -0.13
N SER A 8 -2.95 0.36 -0.16
CA SER A 8 -1.91 1.11 -0.87
C SER A 8 -1.36 2.17 0.09
N VAL A 9 -0.04 2.36 0.08
CA VAL A 9 0.66 3.14 1.10
C VAL A 9 1.51 4.23 0.45
N ILE A 10 1.37 5.45 0.97
CA ILE A 10 2.32 6.54 0.72
C ILE A 10 3.34 6.48 1.83
N VAL A 11 4.60 6.16 1.49
CA VAL A 11 5.71 6.18 2.43
C VAL A 11 6.52 7.45 2.17
N LEU A 12 6.71 8.25 3.22
CA LEU A 12 7.56 9.43 3.23
C LEU A 12 8.84 9.12 4.02
N ASN A 13 9.98 9.60 3.52
CA ASN A 13 11.21 9.64 4.33
C ASN A 13 11.33 10.97 5.08
N GLU A 14 12.43 11.17 5.80
CA GLU A 14 12.70 12.39 6.58
C GLU A 14 12.86 13.66 5.72
N ASN A 15 13.03 13.52 4.41
CA ASN A 15 13.15 14.63 3.46
C ASN A 15 11.84 14.90 2.69
N ASP A 16 10.70 14.35 3.15
CA ASP A 16 9.40 14.44 2.48
C ASP A 16 9.37 13.82 1.06
N GLU A 17 10.28 12.90 0.75
CA GLU A 17 10.29 12.19 -0.53
C GLU A 17 9.40 10.95 -0.47
N ILE A 18 8.66 10.70 -1.56
CA ILE A 18 7.75 9.56 -1.66
C ILE A 18 8.48 8.34 -2.23
N LEU A 19 8.35 7.20 -1.55
CA LEU A 19 8.77 5.92 -2.09
C LEU A 19 7.86 5.49 -3.25
N LEU A 20 8.48 5.22 -4.40
CA LEU A 20 7.81 4.66 -5.56
C LEU A 20 8.59 3.46 -6.08
N MET A 21 7.87 2.47 -6.57
CA MET A 21 8.41 1.28 -7.21
C MET A 21 8.29 1.43 -8.73
N LYS A 22 9.30 0.96 -9.47
CA LYS A 22 9.25 0.98 -10.93
C LYS A 22 8.67 -0.33 -11.46
N GLY A 23 7.36 -0.32 -11.72
CA GLY A 23 6.63 -1.40 -12.35
C GLY A 23 6.76 -1.40 -13.88
N ARG A 24 6.08 -2.34 -14.53
CA ARG A 24 6.04 -2.43 -16.01
C ARG A 24 5.27 -1.28 -16.67
N ARG A 25 4.36 -0.65 -15.93
CA ARG A 25 3.46 0.39 -16.45
C ARG A 25 3.83 1.81 -15.99
N GLY A 26 4.93 1.95 -15.24
CA GLY A 26 5.38 3.22 -14.71
C GLY A 26 5.76 3.11 -13.25
N TRP A 27 5.68 4.25 -12.56
CA TRP A 27 5.90 4.34 -11.13
C TRP A 27 4.62 4.04 -10.37
N GLU A 28 4.71 3.18 -9.37
CA GLU A 28 3.58 2.67 -8.60
C GLU A 28 3.90 2.81 -7.10
N MET A 29 2.87 3.06 -6.28
CA MET A 29 3.00 2.98 -4.83
C MET A 29 3.02 1.52 -4.38
N PRO A 30 3.69 1.20 -3.26
CA PRO A 30 3.54 -0.10 -2.61
C PRO A 30 2.07 -0.40 -2.35
N GLN A 31 1.63 -1.57 -2.77
CA GLN A 31 0.23 -1.98 -2.65
C GLN A 31 0.05 -3.48 -2.82
N GLY A 32 -0.97 -4.02 -2.16
CA GLY A 32 -1.37 -5.39 -2.42
C GLY A 32 -2.68 -5.77 -1.76
N CYS A 33 -3.09 -7.03 -1.97
CA CYS A 33 -4.39 -7.52 -1.52
C CYS A 33 -4.38 -7.76 -0.02
N VAL A 34 -5.51 -7.47 0.63
CA VAL A 34 -5.73 -7.90 2.02
C VAL A 34 -6.03 -9.39 2.01
N GLU A 35 -5.21 -10.16 2.71
CA GLU A 35 -5.37 -11.61 2.82
C GLU A 35 -6.40 -12.01 3.89
N GLU A 36 -6.84 -13.27 3.85
CA GLU A 36 -7.80 -13.79 4.82
C GLU A 36 -7.18 -13.80 6.24
N GLY A 37 -7.91 -13.25 7.21
CA GLY A 37 -7.45 -13.14 8.59
C GLY A 37 -6.55 -11.93 8.86
N GLU A 38 -6.27 -11.11 7.86
CA GLU A 38 -5.44 -9.91 7.98
C GLU A 38 -6.30 -8.62 8.02
N THR A 39 -5.88 -7.64 8.83
CA THR A 39 -6.44 -6.28 8.79
C THR A 39 -5.84 -5.47 7.63
N ILE A 40 -6.54 -4.45 7.13
CA ILE A 40 -6.02 -3.55 6.07
C ILE A 40 -4.66 -2.95 6.47
N THR A 41 -4.47 -2.62 7.75
CA THR A 41 -3.22 -2.06 8.29
C THR A 41 -2.09 -3.08 8.31
N GLN A 42 -2.37 -4.34 8.65
CA GLN A 42 -1.37 -5.40 8.58
C GLN A 42 -0.94 -5.64 7.14
N ALA A 43 -1.91 -5.71 6.21
CA ALA A 43 -1.63 -5.88 4.78
C ALA A 43 -0.77 -4.73 4.26
N ALA A 44 -1.10 -3.48 4.61
CA ALA A 44 -0.31 -2.31 4.24
C ALA A 44 1.17 -2.42 4.67
N ILE A 45 1.44 -2.84 5.91
CA ILE A 45 2.80 -2.98 6.44
C ILE A 45 3.53 -4.16 5.78
N ARG A 46 2.84 -5.30 5.63
CA ARG A 46 3.39 -6.50 5.00
C ARG A 46 3.79 -6.24 3.55
N GLU A 47 2.90 -5.67 2.74
CA GLU A 47 3.15 -5.41 1.32
C GLU A 47 4.32 -4.45 1.12
N VAL A 48 4.39 -3.35 1.89
CA VAL A 48 5.54 -2.43 1.83
C VAL A 48 6.85 -3.18 2.12
N ARG A 49 6.87 -4.03 3.14
CA ARG A 49 8.05 -4.81 3.50
C ARG A 49 8.42 -5.84 2.43
N GLU A 50 7.44 -6.55 1.87
CA GLU A 50 7.65 -7.59 0.85
C GLU A 50 8.13 -7.01 -0.47
N GLU A 51 7.56 -5.89 -0.92
CA GLU A 51 7.89 -5.29 -2.21
C GLU A 51 9.15 -4.42 -2.17
N THR A 52 9.47 -3.82 -1.02
CA THR A 52 10.53 -2.81 -0.92
C THR A 52 11.63 -3.13 0.09
N GLY A 53 11.40 -4.06 1.01
CA GLY A 53 12.31 -4.39 2.11
C GLY A 53 12.33 -3.38 3.26
N ILE A 54 11.42 -2.39 3.26
CA ILE A 54 11.39 -1.30 4.24
C ILE A 54 10.33 -1.58 5.31
N ASP A 55 10.71 -1.43 6.58
CA ASP A 55 9.78 -1.41 7.70
C ASP A 55 9.21 0.01 7.88
N ILE A 56 7.90 0.11 8.12
CA ILE A 56 7.18 1.39 8.24
C ILE A 56 6.27 1.43 9.47
N GLU A 57 5.88 2.64 9.85
CA GLU A 57 4.78 2.91 10.78
C GLU A 57 3.65 3.66 10.05
N LEU A 58 2.41 3.23 10.25
CA LEU A 58 1.25 3.92 9.68
C LEU A 58 0.81 5.08 10.58
N ILE A 59 1.01 6.30 10.10
CA ILE A 59 0.74 7.52 10.88
C ILE A 59 -0.60 8.18 10.56
N LYS A 60 -1.19 7.89 9.39
CA LYS A 60 -2.37 8.60 8.89
C LYS A 60 -3.16 7.78 7.88
N PHE A 61 -4.48 7.85 7.99
CA PHE A 61 -5.41 7.34 6.97
C PHE A 61 -5.65 8.41 5.89
N CYS A 62 -5.51 8.03 4.62
CA CYS A 62 -5.66 8.96 3.48
C CYS A 62 -7.05 8.91 2.81
N GLY A 63 -7.70 7.74 2.79
CA GLY A 63 -9.01 7.57 2.15
C GLY A 63 -9.24 6.17 1.61
N ILE A 64 -10.44 5.96 1.05
CA ILE A 64 -10.83 4.75 0.32
C ILE A 64 -11.14 5.17 -1.11
N TRP A 65 -10.58 4.44 -2.08
CA TRP A 65 -10.93 4.55 -3.47
C TRP A 65 -11.76 3.35 -3.90
N VAL A 66 -12.91 3.60 -4.52
CA VAL A 66 -13.80 2.55 -5.05
C VAL A 66 -14.07 2.83 -6.51
N LYS A 67 -13.85 1.83 -7.36
CA LYS A 67 -14.30 1.89 -8.74
C LYS A 67 -15.80 1.59 -8.79
N VAL A 68 -16.60 2.62 -9.06
CA VAL A 68 -18.04 2.52 -9.28
C VAL A 68 -18.29 2.61 -10.78
N SER A 69 -18.20 1.48 -11.48
CA SER A 69 -18.52 1.37 -12.91
C SER A 69 -19.25 0.07 -13.19
#